data_AF-A0A972GAW7-F1
#
_entry.id   AF-A0A972GAW7-F1
#
_cell.length_a   1.000
_cell.length_b   1.000
_cell.length_c   1.000
_cell.angle_alpha   90.00
_cell.angle_beta   90.00
_cell.angle_gamma   90.00
#
_symmetry.space_group_name_H-M   'P 1'
#
loop_
_entity.id
_entity.type
_entity.pdbx_description
1 polymer ?
#
loop_
_entity_poly.entity_id
_entity_poly.type
_entity_poly.pdbx_seq_one_letter_code
_entity_poly.pdbx_strand_id
1 'polypeptide(L)'
;MITDYLNLHNVGLNVADGSAGAQWVRDRINEGKVVVTSGEVFGYGHIIVIRGYTDDGRFVVNDPYGNGTQPGWGNHNNGGGAIYIWGQISPKYFWAVAR
;
A
#
# COMPACT_ATOMS: atom_id res chain seq x y z
N MET A 1 -5.31 -12.86 11.87
CA MET A 1 -4.69 -12.36 10.61
C MET A 1 -5.17 -10.93 10.35
N ILE A 2 -4.53 -10.17 9.46
CA ILE A 2 -4.95 -8.78 9.15
C ILE A 2 -6.40 -8.70 8.65
N THR A 3 -6.86 -9.71 7.89
CA THR A 3 -8.27 -9.86 7.49
C THR A 3 -9.21 -9.84 8.70
N ASP A 4 -8.89 -10.60 9.76
CA ASP A 4 -9.74 -10.68 10.96
C ASP A 4 -9.78 -9.33 11.70
N TYR A 5 -8.63 -8.66 11.80
CA TYR A 5 -8.54 -7.34 12.40
C TYR A 5 -9.38 -6.33 11.63
N LEU A 6 -9.25 -6.26 10.30
CA LEU A 6 -10.02 -5.32 9.48
C LEU A 6 -11.52 -5.64 9.52
N ASN A 7 -11.91 -6.92 9.55
CA ASN A 7 -13.31 -7.32 9.70
C ASN A 7 -13.89 -6.92 11.07
N LEU A 8 -13.12 -7.04 12.16
CA LEU A 8 -13.54 -6.58 13.49
C LEU A 8 -13.89 -5.08 13.50
N HIS A 9 -13.19 -4.29 12.69
CA HIS A 9 -13.38 -2.84 12.58
C HIS A 9 -14.39 -2.43 11.49
N ASN A 10 -15.07 -3.40 10.85
CA ASN A 10 -16.14 -3.17 9.88
C ASN A 10 -15.81 -2.16 8.76
N VAL A 11 -14.57 -2.16 8.28
CA VAL A 11 -14.06 -1.15 7.33
C VAL A 11 -14.41 -1.42 5.86
N GLY A 12 -15.31 -2.36 5.56
CA GLY A 12 -15.70 -2.73 4.19
C GLY A 12 -14.53 -3.33 3.39
N LEU A 13 -14.37 -4.65 3.45
CA LEU A 13 -13.15 -5.32 3.01
C LEU A 13 -13.28 -5.94 1.61
N ASN A 14 -12.34 -5.62 0.71
CA ASN A 14 -12.06 -6.44 -0.47
C ASN A 14 -10.63 -6.97 -0.41
N VAL A 15 -10.46 -8.28 -0.56
CA VAL A 15 -9.17 -8.96 -0.46
C VAL A 15 -8.73 -9.47 -1.83
N ALA A 16 -7.46 -9.32 -2.15
CA ALA A 16 -6.84 -9.93 -3.33
C ALA A 16 -5.38 -10.30 -3.06
N ASP A 17 -4.81 -11.15 -3.92
CA ASP A 17 -3.40 -11.54 -3.90
C ASP A 17 -2.60 -10.83 -5.01
N GLY A 18 -1.29 -11.08 -5.03
CA GLY A 18 -0.32 -10.56 -5.99
C GLY A 18 -0.73 -10.62 -7.47
N SER A 19 -1.56 -11.60 -7.86
CA SER A 19 -2.01 -11.78 -9.24
C SER A 19 -2.95 -10.68 -9.74
N ALA A 20 -3.62 -9.96 -8.83
CA ALA A 20 -4.54 -8.89 -9.20
C ALA A 20 -3.80 -7.64 -9.74
N GLY A 21 -2.56 -7.43 -9.30
CA GLY A 21 -1.64 -6.44 -9.86
C GLY A 21 -2.02 -4.96 -9.65
N ALA A 22 -1.25 -4.09 -10.31
CA ALA A 22 -1.32 -2.64 -10.12
C ALA A 22 -2.67 -2.03 -10.56
N GLN A 23 -3.32 -2.60 -11.58
CA GLN A 23 -4.61 -2.10 -12.05
C GLN A 23 -5.70 -2.32 -11.00
N TRP A 24 -5.69 -3.49 -10.34
CA TRP A 24 -6.63 -3.80 -9.27
C TRP A 24 -6.55 -2.73 -8.15
N VAL A 25 -5.35 -2.26 -7.81
CA VAL A 25 -5.17 -1.21 -6.80
C VAL A 25 -5.75 0.12 -7.28
N ARG A 26 -5.48 0.52 -8.52
CA ARG A 26 -6.01 1.78 -9.09
C ARG A 26 -7.53 1.82 -9.09
N ASP A 27 -8.18 0.72 -9.47
CA ASP A 27 -9.65 0.64 -9.49
C ASP A 27 -10.22 0.87 -8.07
N ARG A 28 -9.61 0.26 -7.05
CA ARG A 28 -9.97 0.47 -5.63
C ARG A 28 -9.77 1.91 -5.17
N ILE A 29 -8.68 2.55 -5.57
CA ILE A 29 -8.45 3.97 -5.28
C ILE A 29 -9.54 4.83 -5.94
N ASN A 30 -9.95 4.52 -7.16
CA ASN A 30 -11.02 5.23 -7.88
C ASN A 30 -12.41 5.03 -7.26
N GLU A 31 -12.63 3.91 -6.57
CA GLU A 31 -13.80 3.67 -5.71
C GLU A 31 -13.77 4.45 -4.39
N GLY A 32 -12.72 5.26 -4.15
CA GLY A 32 -12.56 6.05 -2.93
C GLY A 32 -11.95 5.28 -1.75
N LYS A 33 -11.43 4.07 -1.97
CA LYS A 33 -10.80 3.23 -0.93
C LYS A 33 -9.32 3.57 -0.74
N VAL A 34 -8.73 3.00 0.31
CA VAL A 34 -7.28 2.84 0.44
C VAL A 34 -6.94 1.36 0.43
N VAL A 35 -5.71 1.02 0.05
CA VAL A 35 -5.27 -0.37 -0.09
C VAL A 35 -4.09 -0.61 0.84
N VAL A 36 -4.29 -1.46 1.85
CA VAL A 36 -3.21 -2.00 2.68
C VAL A 36 -2.53 -3.12 1.90
N THR A 37 -1.19 -3.13 1.83
CA THR A 37 -0.44 -4.19 1.17
C THR A 37 0.48 -4.91 2.15
N SER A 38 0.69 -6.21 1.92
CA SER A 38 1.72 -7.01 2.57
C SER A 38 2.54 -7.71 1.50
N GLY A 39 3.86 -7.63 1.59
CA GLY A 39 4.79 -8.14 0.60
C GLY A 39 6.19 -7.67 0.90
N GLU A 40 6.87 -7.14 -0.11
CA GLU A 40 8.23 -6.61 0.03
C GLU A 40 8.30 -5.16 -0.43
N VAL A 41 8.82 -4.26 0.39
CA VAL A 41 9.13 -2.90 -0.02
C VAL A 41 10.64 -2.75 -0.09
N PHE A 42 11.17 -2.37 -1.27
CA PHE A 42 12.61 -2.37 -1.56
C PHE A 42 13.33 -3.70 -1.21
N GLY A 43 12.63 -4.83 -1.35
CA GLY A 43 13.17 -6.17 -1.06
C GLY A 43 13.08 -6.62 0.40
N TYR A 44 12.49 -5.81 1.28
CA TYR A 44 12.31 -6.16 2.70
C TYR A 44 10.84 -6.44 3.00
N GLY A 45 10.57 -7.50 3.77
CA GLY A 45 9.22 -7.84 4.20
C GLY A 45 8.57 -6.65 4.91
N HIS A 46 7.46 -6.13 4.37
CA HIS A 46 6.92 -4.85 4.82
C HIS A 46 5.42 -4.70 4.53
N ILE A 47 4.75 -3.86 5.35
CA ILE A 47 3.34 -3.51 5.21
C ILE A 47 3.24 -1.99 5.04
N ILE A 48 2.58 -1.55 3.97
CA ILE A 48 2.33 -0.13 3.68
C ILE A 48 0.88 0.10 3.28
N VAL A 49 0.46 1.37 3.21
CA VAL A 49 -0.85 1.76 2.70
C VAL A 49 -0.68 2.54 1.40
N ILE A 50 -1.27 2.06 0.31
CA ILE A 50 -1.43 2.82 -0.93
C ILE A 50 -2.72 3.64 -0.83
N ARG A 51 -2.60 4.95 -1.02
CA ARG A 51 -3.72 5.91 -0.87
C ARG A 51 -4.04 6.69 -2.13
N GLY A 52 -3.22 6.56 -3.17
CA GLY A 52 -3.37 7.27 -4.43
C GLY A 52 -2.35 6.81 -5.45
N TYR A 53 -2.43 7.39 -6.64
CA TYR A 53 -1.43 7.26 -7.68
C TYR A 53 -1.29 8.58 -8.41
N THR A 54 -0.13 8.79 -9.05
CA THR A 54 0.19 9.98 -9.85
C THR A 54 -0.13 9.73 -11.33
N ASP A 55 -0.23 10.79 -12.12
CA ASP A 55 -0.57 10.71 -13.55
C ASP A 55 0.44 9.88 -14.36
N ASP A 56 1.69 9.79 -13.90
CA ASP A 56 2.74 8.95 -14.49
C ASP A 56 2.76 7.50 -13.97
N GLY A 57 1.73 7.10 -13.22
CA GLY A 57 1.50 5.70 -12.82
C GLY A 57 2.25 5.25 -11.56
N ARG A 58 2.94 6.15 -10.84
CA ARG A 58 3.53 5.86 -9.53
C ARG A 58 2.46 5.87 -8.44
N PHE A 59 2.75 5.26 -7.30
CA PHE A 59 1.82 5.15 -6.18
C PHE A 59 2.19 6.07 -5.05
N VAL A 60 1.18 6.75 -4.50
CA VAL A 60 1.29 7.55 -3.27
C VAL A 60 1.01 6.62 -2.09
N VAL A 61 1.98 6.49 -1.18
CA VAL A 61 1.91 5.55 -0.07
C VAL A 61 2.12 6.23 1.28
N ASN A 62 1.59 5.62 2.33
CA ASN A 62 2.01 5.84 3.70
C ASN A 62 2.85 4.62 4.11
N ASP A 63 4.16 4.84 4.22
CA ASP A 63 5.12 3.83 4.65
C ASP A 63 5.49 4.06 6.13
N PRO A 64 5.16 3.13 7.04
CA PRO A 64 5.41 3.32 8.46
C PRO A 64 6.90 3.28 8.84
N TYR A 65 7.78 2.80 7.94
CA TYR A 65 9.23 2.79 8.14
C TYR A 65 9.92 4.06 7.65
N GLY A 66 9.19 4.97 6.99
CA GLY A 66 9.72 6.22 6.43
C GLY A 66 9.69 6.24 4.91
N ASN A 67 10.29 7.27 4.29
CA ASN A 67 10.34 7.37 2.83
C ASN A 67 11.59 6.69 2.25
N GLY A 68 11.41 5.53 1.62
CA GLY A 68 12.47 4.72 1.01
C GLY A 68 13.13 5.31 -0.23
N THR A 69 12.56 6.38 -0.80
CA THR A 69 13.19 7.15 -1.90
C THR A 69 14.09 8.27 -1.40
N GLN A 70 14.20 8.45 -0.08
CA GLN A 70 15.04 9.46 0.54
C GLN A 70 16.16 8.81 1.36
N PRO A 71 17.32 9.49 1.52
CA PRO A 71 18.37 9.03 2.43
C PRO A 71 17.83 8.88 3.87
N GLY A 72 18.31 7.84 4.57
CA GLY A 72 17.95 7.60 5.97
C GLY A 72 16.60 6.91 6.18
N TRP A 73 16.11 6.11 5.22
CA TRP A 73 14.93 5.26 5.40
C TRP A 73 15.06 4.38 6.65
N GLY A 74 14.04 4.37 7.50
CA GLY A 74 14.07 3.73 8.83
C GLY A 74 14.53 4.64 9.97
N ASN A 75 15.22 5.75 9.69
CA ASN A 75 15.70 6.68 10.71
C ASN A 75 14.76 7.89 10.92
N HIS A 76 13.80 8.08 10.01
CA HIS A 76 12.86 9.19 10.04
C HIS A 76 11.43 8.72 9.71
N ASN A 77 10.45 9.11 10.53
CA ASN A 77 9.03 8.80 10.33
C ASN A 77 8.37 9.75 9.32
N ASN A 78 8.90 9.79 8.10
CA ASN A 78 8.47 10.71 7.03
C ASN A 78 7.85 9.99 5.81
N GLY A 79 7.35 8.77 6.00
CA GLY A 79 6.81 7.96 4.90
C GLY A 79 5.39 8.31 4.47
N GLY A 80 4.76 9.33 5.09
CA GLY A 80 3.45 9.82 4.69
C GLY A 80 3.50 10.53 3.34
N GLY A 81 2.83 9.97 2.34
CA GLY A 81 2.82 10.52 0.98
C GLY A 81 4.09 10.22 0.16
N ALA A 82 4.85 9.18 0.52
CA ALA A 82 5.99 8.74 -0.28
C ALA A 82 5.53 8.25 -1.67
N ILE A 83 6.40 8.38 -2.68
CA ILE A 83 6.07 8.05 -4.08
C ILE A 83 6.90 6.85 -4.53
N TYR A 84 6.27 5.69 -4.69
CA TYR A 84 6.94 4.45 -5.08
C TYR A 84 6.43 3.93 -6.43
N ILE A 85 7.30 3.25 -7.19
CA ILE A 85 6.87 2.46 -8.35
C ILE A 85 6.37 1.08 -7.92
N TRP A 86 5.57 0.40 -8.74
CA TRP A 86 5.01 -0.92 -8.39
C TRP A 86 6.08 -1.94 -8.00
N GLY A 87 7.20 -1.98 -8.72
CA GLY A 87 8.31 -2.87 -8.43
C GLY A 87 9.00 -2.61 -7.09
N GLN A 88 8.91 -1.39 -6.55
CA GLN A 88 9.42 -1.07 -5.21
C GLN A 88 8.47 -1.54 -4.11
N ILE A 89 7.16 -1.70 -4.37
CA ILE A 89 6.15 -2.12 -3.40
C ILE A 89 5.98 -3.65 -3.37
N SER A 90 6.31 -4.33 -4.48
CA SER A 90 6.27 -5.79 -4.69
C SER A 90 5.24 -6.53 -3.80
N PRO A 91 3.94 -6.20 -3.91
CA PRO A 91 2.98 -6.65 -2.93
C PRO A 91 2.50 -8.07 -3.25
N LYS A 92 2.27 -8.88 -2.21
CA LYS A 92 1.80 -10.28 -2.32
C LYS A 92 0.34 -10.45 -1.90
N TYR A 93 -0.13 -9.60 -1.00
CA TYR A 93 -1.51 -9.56 -0.53
C TYR A 93 -1.97 -8.12 -0.37
N PHE A 94 -3.22 -7.83 -0.68
CA PHE A 94 -3.80 -6.50 -0.50
C PHE A 94 -5.22 -6.55 0.05
N TRP A 95 -5.55 -5.56 0.86
CA TRP A 95 -6.85 -5.33 1.46
C TRP A 95 -7.30 -3.91 1.15
N ALA A 96 -8.35 -3.78 0.37
CA ALA A 96 -8.99 -2.49 0.16
C ALA A 96 -10.04 -2.25 1.23
N VAL A 97 -10.00 -1.05 1.81
CA VAL A 97 -10.83 -0.64 2.94
C VAL A 97 -11.38 0.76 2.69
N ALA A 98 -12.54 1.05 3.26
CA ALA A 98 -13.11 2.39 3.27
C ALA A 98 -12.14 3.39 3.95
N ARG A 99 -12.20 4.64 3.50
CA ARG A 99 -11.43 5.75 4.09
C ARG A 99 -12.05 6.27 5.38
#